data_AF-A0A914CLC6-F1
#
_entry.id   AF-A0A914CLC6-F1
#
_cell.length_a   1.000
_cell.length_b   1.000
_cell.length_c   1.000
_cell.angle_alpha   90.00
_cell.angle_beta   90.00
_cell.angle_gamma   90.00
#
_symmetry.space_group_name_H-M   'P 1'
#
loop_
_entity.id
_entity.type
_entity.pdbx_description
1 polymer ?
#
loop_
_entity_poly.entity_id
_entity_poly.type
_entity_poly.pdbx_seq_one_letter_code
_entity_poly.pdbx_strand_id
1 'polypeptide(L)' 'MGKDKASREFKGLLDCIVKVRQREGFFGLYRGFLPSAQYIFLYRGAYYGLFDAIKYRVERDGRRKINFTEAFCIGQ' A
#
# COMPACT_ATOMS: atom_id res chain seq x y z
N MET A 1 12.87 -27.24 16.40
CA MET A 1 11.74 -28.19 16.35
C MET A 1 10.52 -27.54 15.71
N GLY A 2 10.17 -27.92 14.48
CA GLY A 2 8.91 -27.52 13.84
C GLY A 2 7.78 -28.42 14.31
N LYS A 3 6.74 -27.85 14.94
CA LYS A 3 5.52 -28.57 15.35
C LYS A 3 4.88 -29.32 14.18
N ASP A 4 4.44 -30.54 14.47
CA ASP A 4 3.77 -31.49 13.57
C ASP A 4 2.70 -30.85 12.67
N LYS A 5 2.62 -31.25 11.39
CA LYS A 5 1.66 -30.68 10.42
C LYS A 5 0.19 -30.82 10.87
N ALA A 6 -0.11 -31.79 11.73
CA ALA A 6 -1.43 -32.00 12.32
C ALA A 6 -1.82 -30.90 13.35
N SER A 7 -0.85 -30.21 13.94
CA SER A 7 -1.04 -29.17 14.95
C SER A 7 -1.06 -27.74 14.40
N ARG A 8 -0.94 -27.56 13.07
CA ARG A 8 -1.02 -26.24 12.43
C ARG A 8 -2.49 -25.86 12.18
N GLU A 9 -2.91 -24.77 12.81
CA GLU A 9 -4.26 -24.21 12.66
C GLU A 9 -4.57 -23.80 11.21
N PHE A 10 -3.53 -23.47 10.44
CA PHE A 10 -3.62 -23.18 9.01
C PHE A 10 -2.59 -24.00 8.21
N LYS A 11 -3.07 -24.72 7.19
CA LYS A 11 -2.22 -25.51 6.29
C LYS A 11 -1.53 -24.63 5.22
N GLY A 12 -2.00 -23.39 5.04
CA GLY A 12 -1.46 -22.40 4.12
C GLY A 12 -2.30 -21.13 4.06
N LEU A 13 -1.91 -20.18 3.20
CA LEU A 13 -2.59 -18.88 3.04
C LEU A 13 -4.05 -19.06 2.57
N LEU A 14 -4.27 -19.97 1.60
CA LEU A 14 -5.61 -20.26 1.07
C LEU A 14 -6.53 -20.89 2.12
N ASP A 15 -5.99 -21.80 2.94
CA ASP A 15 -6.74 -22.44 4.05
C ASP A 15 -7.14 -21.41 5.11
N CYS A 16 -6.28 -20.41 5.37
CA CYS A 16 -6.62 -19.26 6.21
C CYS A 16 -7.75 -18.43 5.59
N ILE A 17 -7.65 -18.01 4.33
CA ILE A 17 -8.68 -17.20 3.66
C ILE A 17 -10.04 -17.91 3.64
N VAL A 18 -10.07 -19.22 3.35
CA VAL A 18 -11.31 -20.01 3.34
C VAL A 18 -11.92 -20.09 4.74
N LYS A 19 -11.12 -20.37 5.77
CA LYS A 19 -11.59 -20.42 7.17
C LYS A 19 -12.09 -19.06 7.67
N VAL A 20 -11.38 -17.97 7.35
CA VAL A 20 -11.80 -16.61 7.71
C VAL A 20 -13.10 -16.26 6.99
N ARG A 21 -13.22 -16.57 5.70
CA ARG A 21 -14.46 -16.36 4.93
C ARG A 21 -15.63 -17.16 5.49
N GLN A 22 -15.41 -18.39 5.97
CA GLN A 22 -16.45 -19.20 6.60
C GLN A 22 -16.86 -18.70 7.99
N ARG A 23 -15.91 -18.18 8.79
CA ARG A 23 -16.18 -17.72 10.17
C ARG A 23 -16.72 -16.29 10.23
N GLU A 24 -16.17 -15.38 9.44
CA GLU A 24 -16.47 -13.94 9.52
C GLU A 24 -17.12 -13.38 8.24
N GLY A 25 -17.21 -14.16 7.17
CA GLY A 25 -17.76 -13.72 5.89
C GLY A 25 -16.81 -12.85 5.06
N PHE A 26 -17.30 -12.33 3.94
CA PHE A 26 -16.52 -11.49 3.02
C PHE A 26 -16.12 -10.14 3.65
N PHE A 27 -16.98 -9.58 4.51
CA PHE A 27 -16.69 -8.31 5.20
C PHE A 27 -15.62 -8.45 6.30
N GLY A 28 -15.49 -9.62 6.94
CA GLY A 28 -14.44 -9.88 7.94
C GLY A 28 -13.03 -9.68 7.37
N LEU A 29 -12.80 -10.15 6.13
CA LEU A 29 -11.54 -9.94 5.41
C LEU A 29 -11.21 -8.47 5.12
N TYR A 30 -12.20 -7.57 5.06
CA TYR A 30 -12.01 -6.15 4.71
C TYR A 30 -11.91 -5.21 5.93
N ARG A 31 -12.18 -5.68 7.16
CA ARG A 31 -12.13 -4.82 8.36
C ARG A 31 -10.77 -4.16 8.61
N GLY A 32 -9.67 -4.84 8.26
CA GLY A 32 -8.32 -4.28 8.34
C GLY A 32 -7.83 -3.61 7.06
N PHE A 33 -8.49 -3.85 5.93
CA PHE A 33 -8.06 -3.33 4.63
C PHE A 33 -8.37 -1.84 4.47
N LEU A 34 -9.50 -1.37 4.98
CA LEU A 34 -9.90 0.04 4.91
C LEU A 34 -8.90 1.02 5.55
N PRO A 35 -8.44 0.83 6.81
CA PRO A 35 -7.45 1.73 7.40
C PRO A 35 -6.08 1.67 6.68
N SER A 36 -5.66 0.49 6.21
CA SER A 36 -4.43 0.34 5.41
C SER A 36 -4.53 1.03 4.06
N ALA A 37 -5.68 0.93 3.40
CA ALA A 37 -5.95 1.63 2.15
C ALA A 37 -5.96 3.14 2.37
N GLN A 38 -6.66 3.63 3.39
CA GLN A 38 -6.69 5.05 3.71
C GLN A 38 -5.28 5.62 3.97
N TYR A 39 -4.44 4.87 4.71
CA TYR A 39 -3.05 5.26 4.94
C TYR A 39 -2.25 5.37 3.64
N ILE A 40 -2.32 4.37 2.75
CA ILE A 40 -1.57 4.42 1.48
C ILE A 40 -2.04 5.59 0.59
N PHE A 41 -3.35 5.87 0.57
CA PHE A 41 -3.91 7.00 -0.17
C PHE A 41 -3.42 8.34 0.38
N LEU A 42 -3.41 8.52 1.70
CA LEU A 42 -2.89 9.74 2.32
C LEU A 42 -1.39 9.90 2.08
N TYR A 43 -0.60 8.83 2.23
CA TYR A 43 0.84 8.86 1.99
C TYR A 43 1.17 9.23 0.55
N ARG A 44 0.55 8.54 -0.43
CA ARG A 44 0.75 8.81 -1.86
C ARG A 44 0.21 10.19 -2.25
N GLY A 45 -0.96 10.57 -1.75
CA GLY A 45 -1.56 11.88 -2.00
C GLY A 45 -0.68 13.02 -1.49
N ALA A 46 -0.14 12.90 -0.27
CA ALA A 46 0.78 13.88 0.29
C ALA A 46 2.10 13.93 -0.49
N TYR A 47 2.66 12.78 -0.89
CA TYR A 47 3.87 12.70 -1.69
C TYR A 47 3.72 13.42 -3.04
N TYR A 48 2.65 13.10 -3.79
CA TYR A 48 2.38 13.74 -5.07
C TYR A 48 1.99 15.21 -4.92
N GLY A 49 1.21 15.57 -3.90
CA GLY A 49 0.83 16.95 -3.63
C GLY A 49 2.02 17.84 -3.29
N LEU A 50 2.95 17.34 -2.46
CA LEU A 50 4.18 18.07 -2.13
C LEU A 50 5.11 18.18 -3.35
N PHE A 51 5.25 17.10 -4.11
CA PHE A 51 6.05 17.10 -5.33
C PHE A 51 5.51 18.10 -6.36
N ASP A 52 4.19 18.15 -6.56
CA ASP A 52 3.53 19.07 -7.47
C ASP A 52 3.63 20.54 -6.98
N ALA A 53 3.48 20.78 -5.68
CA ALA A 53 3.67 22.10 -5.08
C ALA A 53 5.11 22.62 -5.21
N ILE A 54 6.10 21.76 -4.95
CA ILE A 54 7.52 22.10 -5.11
C ILE A 54 7.82 22.35 -6.59
N LYS A 55 7.33 21.50 -7.50
CA LYS A 55 7.49 21.71 -8.94
C LYS A 55 6.87 23.01 -9.41
N TYR A 56 5.64 23.33 -8.98
CA TYR A 56 4.98 24.59 -9.31
C TYR A 56 5.80 25.81 -8.88
N ARG A 57 6.40 25.77 -7.67
CA ARG A 57 7.26 26.84 -7.17
C ARG A 57 8.59 26.96 -7.91
N VAL A 58 9.22 25.83 -8.23
CA VAL A 58 10.51 25.77 -8.95
C VAL A 58 10.37 26.19 -10.41
N GLU A 59 9.29 25.76 -11.08
CA GLU A 59 9.00 26.13 -12.47
C GLU A 59 8.76 27.65 -12.61
N ARG A 60 8.18 28.27 -11.58
CA ARG A 60 7.98 29.73 -11.51
C ARG A 60 9.30 30.52 -11.44
N ASP A 61 10.40 29.90 -10.99
CA ASP A 61 11.73 30.52 -10.83
C ASP A 61 12.66 30.28 -12.04
N GLY A 62 12.16 29.68 -13.13
CA GLY A 62 12.86 29.62 -14.42
C GLY A 62 14.12 28.73 -14.46
N ARG A 63 14.37 27.87 -13.45
CA ARG A 63 15.51 26.93 -13.45
C ARG A 63 15.07 25.46 -13.44
N ARG A 64 15.13 24.87 -14.65
CA ARG A 64 15.09 23.45 -15.02
C ARG A 64 13.75 22.72 -14.83
N LYS A 65 13.12 22.42 -15.98
CA LYS A 65 12.08 21.40 -16.14
C LYS A 65 12.63 20.04 -15.70
N ILE A 66 12.26 19.58 -14.51
CA ILE A 66 12.57 18.21 -14.09
C ILE A 66 11.48 17.33 -14.68
N ASN A 67 11.83 16.60 -15.74
CA ASN A 67 10.91 15.69 -16.42
C ASN A 67 10.35 14.69 -15.40
N PHE A 68 9.03 14.63 -15.31
CA PHE A 68 8.26 13.83 -14.34
C PHE A 68 8.72 12.37 -14.26
N THR A 69 9.18 11.82 -15.37
CA THR A 69 9.74 10.48 -15.49
C THR A 69 11.08 10.31 -14.76
N GLU A 70 11.98 11.29 -14.77
CA GLU A 70 13.28 11.18 -14.08
C GLU A 70 13.12 11.20 -12.55
N ALA A 71 12.21 12.02 -12.04
CA ALA A 71 11.90 12.03 -10.61
C ALA A 71 11.21 10.74 -10.15
N PHE A 72 10.41 10.11 -11.01
CA PHE A 72 9.76 8.84 -10.73
C PHE A 72 10.75 7.66 -10.74
N CYS A 73 11.77 7.69 -11.60
CA CYS A 73 12.81 6.66 -11.65
C CYS A 73 13.82 6.72 -10.49
N ILE A 74 14.06 7.91 -9.91
CA ILE A 74 14.97 8.05 -8.75
C ILE A 74 14.27 7.68 -7.43
N GLY A 75 12.94 7.74 -7.40
CA GLY A 75 12.12 7.51 -6.20
C GLY A 75 11.63 6.06 -5.99
N GLN A 76 12.00 5.11 -6.85
CA GLN A 76 11.59 3.70 -6.75
C GLN A 76 12.73 2.80 -6.29
#